data_AF-A0A968BG46-F1
#
_entry.id   AF-A0A968BG46-F1
#
_cell.length_a   1.000
_cell.length_b   1.000
_cell.length_c   1.000
_cell.angle_alpha   90.00
_cell.angle_beta   90.00
_cell.angle_gamma   90.00
#
_symmetry.space_group_name_H-M   'P 1'
#
loop_
_entity.id
_entity.type
_entity.pdbx_description
1 polymer ?
#
loop_
_entity_poly.entity_id
_entity_poly.type
_entity_poly.pdbx_seq_one_letter_code
_entity_poly.pdbx_strand_id
1 'polypeptide(L)' 'MKIEQVRQRTLESSEKLERAQELAFKAVQLPEDSDERRNLEAEAKKLVDEARELTEVAKREIAKYR' A
#
# COMPACT_ATOMS: atom_id res chain seq x y z
N MET A 1 11.68 7.03 -19.57
CA MET A 1 11.27 5.61 -19.59
C MET A 1 11.67 4.77 -18.38
N LYS A 2 12.94 4.46 -18.05
CA LYS A 2 13.24 3.50 -16.93
C LYS A 2 13.22 4.09 -15.50
N ILE A 3 13.75 5.30 -15.31
CA ILE A 3 13.59 6.07 -14.05
C ILE A 3 12.11 6.41 -13.81
N GLU A 4 11.37 6.57 -14.90
CA GLU A 4 9.95 6.89 -14.92
C GLU A 4 9.09 5.72 -14.42
N GLN A 5 9.46 4.48 -14.77
CA GLN A 5 8.85 3.26 -14.22
C GLN A 5 9.09 3.15 -12.70
N VAL A 6 10.30 3.44 -12.23
CA VAL A 6 10.61 3.45 -10.79
C VAL A 6 9.80 4.53 -10.08
N ARG A 7 9.74 5.76 -10.63
CA ARG A 7 8.93 6.85 -10.07
C ARG A 7 7.45 6.50 -10.03
N GLN A 8 6.92 5.91 -11.10
CA GLN A 8 5.52 5.51 -11.18
C GLN A 8 5.18 4.47 -10.10
N ARG A 9 6.04 3.45 -9.91
CA ARG A 9 5.81 2.44 -8.86
C ARG A 9 5.89 3.01 -7.45
N THR A 10 6.79 3.95 -7.21
CA THR A 10 6.86 4.66 -5.92
C THR A 10 5.61 5.50 -5.68
N LEU A 11 5.06 6.14 -6.73
CA LEU A 11 3.81 6.88 -6.65
C LEU A 11 2.63 5.93 -6.35
N GLU A 12 2.49 4.86 -7.12
CA GLU A 12 1.45 3.84 -6.91
C GLU A 12 1.53 3.22 -5.50
N SER A 13 2.75 2.98 -4.99
CA SER A 13 2.94 2.52 -3.62
C SER A 13 2.47 3.55 -2.59
N SER A 14 2.67 4.84 -2.85
CA SER A 14 2.27 5.92 -1.93
C SER A 14 0.75 6.07 -1.89
N GLU A 15 0.10 6.04 -3.05
CA GLU A 15 -1.38 6.07 -3.15
C GLU A 15 -2.03 4.89 -2.43
N LYS A 16 -1.45 3.69 -2.53
CA LYS A 16 -1.92 2.51 -1.79
C LYS A 16 -1.79 2.67 -0.28
N LEU A 17 -0.70 3.26 0.20
CA LEU A 17 -0.50 3.52 1.63
C LEU A 17 -1.48 4.57 2.16
N GLU A 18 -1.72 5.65 1.40
CA GLU A 18 -2.72 6.66 1.74
C GLU A 18 -4.11 6.02 1.84
N ARG A 19 -4.49 5.20 0.86
CA ARG A 19 -5.77 4.50 0.89
C ARG A 19 -5.87 3.50 2.05
N ALA A 20 -4.80 2.76 2.35
CA ALA A 20 -4.75 1.86 3.50
C ALA A 20 -4.95 2.62 4.81
N GLN A 21 -4.35 3.81 4.94
CA GLN A 21 -4.51 4.67 6.10
C GLN A 21 -5.94 5.16 6.26
N GLU A 22 -6.61 5.56 5.18
CA GLU A 22 -8.03 5.94 5.21
C GLU A 22 -8.92 4.79 5.68
N LEU A 23 -8.68 3.58 5.18
CA LEU A 23 -9.45 2.40 5.56
C LEU A 23 -9.21 2.03 7.03
N ALA A 24 -7.97 2.08 7.49
CA ALA A 24 -7.63 1.87 8.90
C ALA A 24 -8.30 2.92 9.80
N PHE A 25 -8.35 4.19 9.38
CA PHE A 25 -9.02 5.24 10.14
C PHE A 25 -10.53 5.01 10.24
N LYS A 26 -11.17 4.54 9.15
CA LYS A 26 -12.59 4.15 9.18
C LYS A 26 -12.83 2.93 10.08
N ALA A 27 -11.94 1.93 10.04
CA ALA A 27 -12.04 0.73 10.86
C ALA A 27 -12.03 1.06 12.37
N VAL A 28 -11.21 2.02 12.79
CA VAL A 28 -11.12 2.45 14.21
C VAL A 28 -12.41 3.10 14.71
N GLN A 29 -13.24 3.65 13.82
CA GLN A 29 -14.53 4.23 14.20
C GLN A 29 -15.62 3.18 14.41
N LEU A 30 -15.37 1.92 14.05
CA LEU A 30 -16.33 0.83 14.15
C LEU A 30 -16.10 0.00 15.43
N PRO A 31 -17.16 -0.66 15.96
CA PRO A 31 -17.02 -1.62 17.05
C PRO A 31 -16.02 -2.73 16.71
N GLU A 32 -15.29 -3.22 17.71
CA GLU A 32 -14.27 -4.26 17.56
C GLU A 32 -14.81 -5.56 16.95
N ASP A 33 -16.07 -5.88 17.27
CA ASP A 33 -16.73 -7.11 16.84
C ASP A 33 -17.37 -6.98 15.45
N SER A 34 -17.32 -5.80 14.83
CA SER A 34 -17.97 -5.54 13.56
C SER A 34 -17.27 -6.28 12.42
N ASP A 35 -18.03 -7.05 11.66
CA ASP A 35 -17.53 -7.66 10.42
C ASP A 35 -17.06 -6.60 9.41
N GLU A 36 -17.67 -5.42 9.41
CA GLU A 36 -17.24 -4.29 8.58
C GLU A 36 -15.86 -3.78 9.01
N ARG A 37 -15.57 -3.72 10.31
CA ARG A 37 -14.23 -3.37 10.82
C ARG A 37 -13.19 -4.37 10.34
N ARG A 38 -13.46 -5.66 10.49
CA ARG A 38 -12.57 -6.73 10.02
C ARG A 38 -12.30 -6.65 8.52
N ASN A 39 -13.33 -6.36 7.73
CA ASN A 39 -13.20 -6.18 6.28
C ASN A 39 -12.31 -4.98 5.94
N LEU A 40 -12.52 -3.83 6.59
CA LEU A 40 -11.70 -2.63 6.38
C LEU A 40 -10.24 -2.85 6.80
N GLU A 41 -9.99 -3.52 7.93
CA GLU A 41 -8.63 -3.87 8.38
C GLU A 41 -7.95 -4.84 7.40
N ALA A 42 -8.69 -5.83 6.89
CA ALA A 42 -8.18 -6.78 5.90
C ALA A 42 -7.84 -6.09 4.56
N GLU A 43 -8.69 -5.18 4.10
CA GLU A 43 -8.45 -4.41 2.88
C GLU A 43 -7.27 -3.43 3.05
N ALA A 44 -7.19 -2.73 4.19
CA ALA A 44 -6.04 -1.88 4.52
C ALA A 44 -4.73 -2.67 4.52
N LYS A 45 -4.74 -3.87 5.14
CA LYS A 45 -3.57 -4.76 5.15
C LYS A 45 -3.16 -5.18 3.75
N LYS A 46 -4.12 -5.57 2.90
CA LYS A 46 -3.86 -5.94 1.50
C LYS A 46 -3.19 -4.81 0.73
N LEU A 47 -3.66 -3.57 0.89
CA LEU A 47 -3.05 -2.40 0.25
C LEU A 47 -1.62 -2.13 0.74
N VAL A 48 -1.34 -2.32 2.03
CA VAL A 48 0.01 -2.22 2.58
C VAL A 48 0.94 -3.28 1.99
N ASP A 49 0.47 -4.52 1.86
CA ASP A 49 1.24 -5.61 1.25
C ASP A 49 1.54 -5.31 -0.23
N GLU A 50 0.56 -4.83 -1.00
CA GLU A 50 0.73 -4.40 -2.39
C GLU A 50 1.72 -3.22 -2.52
N ALA A 51 1.64 -2.23 -1.63
CA ALA A 51 2.58 -1.11 -1.59
C ALA A 51 4.02 -1.58 -1.31
N ARG A 52 4.17 -2.53 -0.38
CA ARG A 52 5.47 -3.13 -0.06
C ARG A 52 6.05 -3.86 -1.26
N GLU A 53 5.24 -4.62 -1.99
CA GLU A 53 5.69 -5.30 -3.22
C GLU A 53 6.17 -4.31 -4.28
N LEU A 54 5.41 -3.23 -4.52
CA LEU A 54 5.82 -2.17 -5.46
C LEU A 54 7.15 -1.55 -5.06
N THR A 55 7.33 -1.27 -3.77
CA THR A 55 8.57 -0.71 -3.23
C THR A 55 9.75 -1.69 -3.39
N GLU A 56 9.56 -2.98 -3.14
CA GLU A 56 10.60 -4.00 -3.31
C GLU A 56 10.99 -4.18 -4.78
N VAL A 57 10.01 -4.15 -5.69
CA VAL A 57 10.26 -4.17 -7.14
C VAL A 57 11.06 -2.93 -7.55
N ALA A 58 10.68 -1.74 -7.09
CA ALA A 58 11.40 -0.50 -7.37
C ALA A 58 12.85 -0.53 -6.86
N LYS A 59 13.08 -1.04 -5.64
CA LYS A 59 14.43 -1.23 -5.08
C LYS A 59 15.27 -2.18 -5.92
N ARG A 60 14.72 -3.32 -6.34
CA ARG A 60 15.40 -4.30 -7.20
C ARG A 60 15.79 -3.69 -8.54
N GLU A 61 14.94 -2.84 -9.10
CA GLU A 61 15.29 -2.13 -10.33
C GLU A 61 16.41 -1.13 -10.12
N ILE A 62 16.36 -0.30 -9.07
CA ILE A 62 17.44 0.63 -8.72
C ILE A 62 18.78 -0.12 -8.54
N ALA A 63 18.76 -1.26 -7.85
CA ALA A 63 19.95 -2.07 -7.59
C ALA A 63 20.59 -2.65 -8.86
N LYS A 64 19.81 -2.94 -9.92
CA LYS A 64 20.33 -3.39 -11.23
C LYS A 64 21.10 -2.30 -11.98
N TYR A 65 21.02 -1.05 -11.53
CA TYR A 65 21.67 0.10 -12.15
C TYR A 65 22.89 0.60 -11.37
N ARG A 66 23.27 -0.08 -10.27
CA ARG A 66 24.54 0.13 -9.55
C ARG A 66 25.58 -0.85 -10.03
#